data_AF-A0A7V0STB4-F1
#
_entry.id   AF-A0A7V0STB4-F1
#
_cell.length_a   1.000
_cell.length_b   1.000
_cell.length_c   1.000
_cell.angle_alpha   90.00
_cell.angle_beta   90.00
_cell.angle_gamma   90.00
#
_symmetry.space_group_name_H-M   'P 1'
#
loop_
_entity.id
_entity.type
_entity.pdbx_description
1 polymer ?
#
loop_
_entity_poly.entity_id
_entity_poly.type
_entity_poly.pdbx_seq_one_letter_code
_entity_poly.pdbx_strand_id
1 'polypeptide(L)'
;MGYALDATGDYVYFTGATGTNKVIVCALNKNDGSIFFQSLLNIVPGTKDRGYAIKPDNSGNLYVAGVTGSYGYLAKISGINSTNPNLEWVKNAGLSYGARINHLDVDNSGIYISCDIRGVTTYFQVMKVNSDGNLVWAKIFPSYANDRNNTHIVKISGDNLFVGGRIAQDNLDKQNGDGMLMKISKSNDSLLWHGIYFTGIGLEKAAEHRIKEIAIIGEHVYIAGQVYGGIEKHEHFFGTWVKLDNSELQNASVSITSITTAEYEIITGGEVRDGEGTFSASTGILQNATEKTISTTPDWYAFLIKIKI
;
A
#
# COMPACT_ATOMS: atom_id res chain seq x y z
N MET A 1 -12.30 -5.38 10.91
CA MET A 1 -10.84 -5.20 10.92
C MET A 1 -10.50 -3.95 10.14
N GLY A 2 -9.79 -2.99 10.73
CA GLY A 2 -9.24 -1.83 10.01
C GLY A 2 -7.92 -2.19 9.34
N TYR A 3 -7.68 -1.66 8.14
CA TYR A 3 -6.46 -1.94 7.37
C TYR A 3 -5.69 -0.69 6.98
N ALA A 4 -6.38 0.44 6.77
CA ALA A 4 -5.74 1.69 6.43
C ALA A 4 -6.51 2.86 7.06
N LEU A 5 -5.76 3.94 7.30
CA LEU A 5 -6.27 5.21 7.78
C LEU A 5 -5.55 6.36 7.08
N ASP A 6 -6.22 7.48 6.96
CA ASP A 6 -5.62 8.76 6.55
C ASP A 6 -6.39 9.90 7.23
N ALA A 7 -5.83 11.11 7.21
CA ALA A 7 -6.34 12.23 7.97
C ALA A 7 -6.24 13.52 7.15
N THR A 8 -7.34 14.25 7.01
CA THR A 8 -7.37 15.60 6.45
C THR A 8 -8.42 16.45 7.17
N GLY A 9 -8.26 17.78 7.18
CA GLY A 9 -9.17 18.68 7.89
C GLY A 9 -9.39 18.25 9.35
N ASP A 10 -10.66 18.13 9.75
CA ASP A 10 -11.08 17.76 11.10
C ASP A 10 -11.29 16.25 11.32
N TYR A 11 -11.05 15.42 10.29
CA TYR A 11 -11.45 14.01 10.31
C TYR A 11 -10.29 13.03 10.08
N VAL A 12 -10.35 11.90 10.80
CA VAL A 12 -9.58 10.70 10.48
C VAL A 12 -10.50 9.74 9.74
N TYR A 13 -10.09 9.32 8.56
CA TYR A 13 -10.79 8.33 7.75
C TYR A 13 -10.10 6.99 7.92
N PHE A 14 -10.87 5.91 8.05
CA PHE A 14 -10.32 4.57 7.98
C PHE A 14 -11.18 3.65 7.12
N THR A 15 -10.53 2.62 6.58
CA THR A 15 -11.17 1.57 5.82
C THR A 15 -10.78 0.20 6.33
N GLY A 16 -11.60 -0.80 6.00
CA GLY A 16 -11.39 -2.14 6.48
C GLY A 16 -12.24 -3.20 5.80
N ALA A 17 -12.53 -4.25 6.56
CA ALA A 17 -13.55 -5.24 6.23
C ALA A 17 -14.43 -5.54 7.45
N THR A 18 -15.70 -5.80 7.19
CA THR A 18 -16.67 -6.30 8.18
C THR A 18 -16.66 -7.83 8.23
N GLY A 19 -17.31 -8.41 9.25
CA GLY A 19 -17.57 -9.86 9.31
C GLY A 19 -18.49 -10.37 8.18
N THR A 20 -19.17 -9.46 7.48
CA THR A 20 -20.09 -9.75 6.37
C THR A 20 -19.45 -9.54 5.00
N ASN A 21 -18.12 -9.49 4.92
CA ASN A 21 -17.37 -9.33 3.67
C ASN A 21 -17.64 -8.02 2.90
N LYS A 22 -18.15 -6.98 3.58
CA LYS A 22 -18.26 -5.63 3.02
C LYS A 22 -17.06 -4.78 3.44
N VAL A 23 -16.77 -3.74 2.67
CA VAL A 23 -15.80 -2.71 3.02
C VAL A 23 -16.47 -1.74 3.99
N ILE A 24 -15.83 -1.48 5.13
CA ILE A 24 -16.25 -0.39 6.02
C ILE A 24 -15.46 0.86 5.65
N VAL A 25 -16.14 2.00 5.57
CA VAL A 25 -15.54 3.32 5.44
C VAL A 25 -16.11 4.19 6.55
N CYS A 26 -15.25 4.75 7.37
CA CYS A 26 -15.66 5.52 8.55
C CYS A 26 -14.80 6.78 8.68
N ALA A 27 -15.44 7.86 9.12
CA ALA A 27 -14.81 9.11 9.49
C ALA A 27 -15.03 9.36 10.98
N LEU A 28 -13.95 9.64 11.70
CA LEU A 28 -13.94 10.02 13.10
C LEU A 28 -13.52 11.49 13.24
N ASN A 29 -14.15 12.22 14.14
CA ASN A 29 -13.69 13.54 14.54
C ASN A 29 -12.31 13.43 15.19
N LYS A 30 -11.33 14.20 14.71
CA LYS A 30 -9.95 14.19 15.24
C LYS A 30 -9.87 14.61 16.71
N ASN A 31 -10.78 15.49 17.13
CA ASN A 31 -10.71 16.13 18.44
C ASN A 31 -11.17 15.19 19.57
N ASP A 32 -12.17 14.36 19.33
CA ASP A 32 -12.80 13.54 20.37
C ASP A 32 -12.98 12.06 19.97
N GLY A 33 -12.62 11.67 18.75
CA GLY A 33 -12.76 10.31 18.24
C GLY A 33 -14.20 9.88 17.96
N SER A 34 -15.19 10.77 18.08
CA SER A 34 -16.59 10.46 17.81
C SER A 34 -16.83 10.14 16.33
N ILE A 35 -17.78 9.26 16.04
CA ILE A 35 -18.13 8.89 14.66
C ILE A 35 -18.82 10.07 13.99
N PHE A 36 -18.22 10.59 12.92
CA PHE A 36 -18.82 11.61 12.06
C PHE A 36 -19.76 10.97 11.03
N PHE A 37 -19.27 9.96 10.32
CA PHE A 37 -20.11 9.07 9.52
C PHE A 37 -19.47 7.68 9.44
N GLN A 38 -20.29 6.69 9.11
CA GLN A 38 -19.82 5.38 8.71
C GLN A 38 -20.72 4.82 7.60
N SER A 39 -20.12 4.00 6.76
CA SER A 39 -20.79 3.41 5.61
C SER A 39 -20.24 2.04 5.28
N LEU A 40 -21.06 1.24 4.62
CA LEU A 40 -20.68 -0.04 4.07
C LEU A 40 -20.71 0.03 2.55
N LEU A 41 -19.64 -0.45 1.95
CA LEU A 41 -19.50 -0.58 0.51
C LEU A 41 -19.41 -2.07 0.17
N ASN A 42 -20.39 -2.57 -0.57
CA ASN A 42 -20.44 -3.90 -1.15
C ASN A 42 -20.04 -3.76 -2.62
N ILE A 43 -18.81 -4.14 -2.97
CA ILE A 43 -18.24 -3.86 -4.29
C ILE A 43 -18.89 -4.75 -5.33
N VAL A 44 -18.91 -6.06 -5.07
CA VAL A 44 -19.64 -7.04 -5.87
C VAL A 44 -20.40 -7.96 -4.91
N PRO A 45 -21.74 -7.96 -4.96
CA PRO A 45 -22.55 -8.80 -4.07
C PRO A 45 -22.11 -10.27 -4.05
N GLY A 46 -21.95 -10.80 -2.83
CA GLY A 46 -21.56 -12.20 -2.60
C GLY A 46 -20.05 -12.47 -2.64
N THR A 47 -19.21 -11.45 -2.87
CA THR A 47 -17.75 -11.61 -2.85
C THR A 47 -17.12 -11.20 -1.53
N LYS A 48 -15.82 -11.49 -1.37
CA LYS A 48 -15.03 -11.11 -0.20
C LYS A 48 -14.35 -9.76 -0.42
N ASP A 49 -14.96 -8.69 0.07
CA ASP A 49 -14.44 -7.34 -0.11
C ASP A 49 -13.63 -6.86 1.10
N ARG A 50 -12.52 -6.18 0.81
CA ARG A 50 -11.66 -5.54 1.83
C ARG A 50 -11.10 -4.25 1.29
N GLY A 51 -11.22 -3.16 2.04
CA GLY A 51 -10.51 -1.91 1.74
C GLY A 51 -9.15 -1.92 2.43
N TYR A 52 -8.08 -1.86 1.65
CA TYR A 52 -6.69 -1.84 2.13
C TYR A 52 -6.05 -0.46 2.01
N ALA A 53 -6.66 0.47 1.27
CA ALA A 53 -6.14 1.81 1.08
C ALA A 53 -7.28 2.83 1.15
N ILE A 54 -7.00 3.98 1.76
CA ILE A 54 -7.92 5.10 1.86
C ILE A 54 -7.15 6.40 1.75
N LYS A 55 -7.63 7.35 0.95
CA LYS A 55 -7.03 8.68 0.84
C LYS A 55 -8.07 9.75 0.54
N PRO A 56 -8.25 10.74 1.42
CA PRO A 56 -9.03 11.91 1.08
C PRO A 56 -8.22 12.84 0.18
N ASP A 57 -8.91 13.56 -0.71
CA ASP A 57 -8.35 14.70 -1.43
C ASP A 57 -8.75 16.03 -0.78
N ASN A 58 -8.26 17.14 -1.33
CA ASN A 58 -8.56 18.48 -0.83
C ASN A 58 -9.90 19.05 -1.36
N SER A 59 -10.65 18.28 -2.15
CA SER A 59 -11.92 18.68 -2.75
C SER A 59 -13.14 18.02 -2.08
N GLY A 60 -12.92 17.29 -0.98
CA GLY A 60 -13.99 16.58 -0.28
C GLY A 60 -14.36 15.25 -0.94
N ASN A 61 -13.45 14.65 -1.71
CA ASN A 61 -13.55 13.27 -2.16
C ASN A 61 -12.67 12.35 -1.32
N LEU A 62 -13.06 11.09 -1.27
CA LEU A 62 -12.37 10.01 -0.59
C LEU A 62 -12.21 8.85 -1.56
N TYR A 63 -10.98 8.40 -1.72
CA TYR A 63 -10.64 7.26 -2.55
C TYR A 63 -10.40 6.05 -1.68
N VAL A 64 -11.06 4.95 -1.99
CA VAL A 64 -10.94 3.68 -1.26
C VAL A 64 -10.56 2.61 -2.25
N ALA A 65 -9.56 1.79 -1.92
CA ALA A 65 -9.14 0.71 -2.77
C ALA A 65 -8.80 -0.55 -1.97
N GLY A 66 -8.78 -1.69 -2.67
CA GLY A 66 -8.43 -2.95 -2.03
C GLY A 66 -8.66 -4.15 -2.95
N VAL A 67 -9.37 -5.15 -2.45
CA VAL A 67 -9.70 -6.38 -3.19
C VAL A 67 -11.19 -6.69 -3.11
N THR A 68 -11.75 -7.18 -4.22
CA THR A 68 -13.11 -7.70 -4.37
C THR A 68 -13.05 -9.00 -5.18
N GLY A 69 -13.59 -10.11 -4.69
CA GLY A 69 -13.64 -11.37 -5.46
C GLY A 69 -12.30 -11.86 -6.06
N SER A 70 -11.15 -11.46 -5.50
CA SER A 70 -9.78 -11.67 -6.02
C SER A 70 -9.30 -10.70 -7.12
N TYR A 71 -9.94 -9.55 -7.29
CA TYR A 71 -9.51 -8.47 -8.19
C TYR A 71 -9.30 -7.18 -7.41
N GLY A 72 -8.39 -6.32 -7.89
CA GLY A 72 -8.23 -4.98 -7.36
C GLY A 72 -9.42 -4.09 -7.71
N TYR A 73 -9.93 -3.33 -6.76
CA TYR A 73 -10.93 -2.28 -7.01
C TYR A 73 -10.46 -0.92 -6.53
N LEU A 74 -11.02 0.12 -7.13
CA LEU A 74 -10.92 1.52 -6.71
C LEU A 74 -12.33 2.12 -6.67
N ALA A 75 -12.63 2.87 -5.62
CA ALA A 75 -13.90 3.57 -5.45
C ALA A 75 -13.65 5.04 -5.12
N LYS A 76 -14.56 5.91 -5.55
CA LYS A 76 -14.61 7.32 -5.17
C LYS A 76 -15.91 7.60 -4.44
N ILE A 77 -15.77 8.26 -3.30
CA ILE A 77 -16.87 8.76 -2.48
C ILE A 77 -16.73 10.28 -2.41
N SER A 78 -17.77 11.03 -2.74
CA SER A 78 -17.78 12.49 -2.65
C SER A 78 -18.52 12.97 -1.39
N GLY A 79 -18.37 14.25 -1.07
CA GLY A 79 -19.14 14.87 0.00
C GLY A 79 -18.74 14.40 1.39
N ILE A 80 -17.47 14.02 1.61
CA ILE A 80 -17.00 13.45 2.88
C ILE A 80 -16.93 14.45 4.05
N ASN A 81 -17.22 15.72 3.78
CA ASN A 81 -17.39 16.77 4.78
C ASN A 81 -18.86 16.88 5.27
N SER A 82 -19.72 15.99 4.79
CA SER A 82 -21.12 15.82 5.20
C SER A 82 -21.30 14.45 5.86
N THR A 83 -22.33 14.31 6.69
CA THR A 83 -22.73 13.02 7.27
C THR A 83 -23.45 12.12 6.26
N ASN A 84 -23.69 12.60 5.04
CA ASN A 84 -24.30 11.84 3.94
C ASN A 84 -23.42 11.90 2.67
N PRO A 85 -22.23 11.26 2.69
CA PRO A 85 -21.37 11.14 1.52
C PRO A 85 -22.03 10.29 0.42
N ASN A 86 -21.60 10.46 -0.83
CA ASN A 86 -22.16 9.75 -1.98
C ASN A 86 -21.10 8.89 -2.66
N LEU A 87 -21.44 7.63 -2.97
CA LEU A 87 -20.62 6.81 -3.86
C LEU A 87 -20.76 7.31 -5.29
N GLU A 88 -19.67 7.82 -5.87
CA GLU A 88 -19.64 8.35 -7.23
C GLU A 88 -19.43 7.23 -8.26
N TRP A 89 -18.43 6.39 -8.02
CA TRP A 89 -18.12 5.28 -8.91
C TRP A 89 -17.29 4.20 -8.21
N VAL A 90 -17.34 3.00 -8.79
CA VAL A 90 -16.44 1.89 -8.47
C VAL A 90 -15.89 1.32 -9.76
N LYS A 91 -14.59 1.01 -9.75
CA LYS A 91 -13.86 0.47 -10.90
C LYS A 91 -13.18 -0.84 -10.52
N ASN A 92 -13.22 -1.81 -11.44
CA ASN A 92 -12.24 -2.88 -11.47
C ASN A 92 -10.93 -2.30 -12.02
N ALA A 93 -9.85 -2.41 -11.25
CA ALA A 93 -8.58 -1.77 -11.56
C ALA A 93 -7.79 -2.45 -12.70
N GLY A 94 -8.34 -3.49 -13.34
CA GLY A 94 -7.72 -4.17 -14.48
C GLY A 94 -6.48 -4.97 -14.14
N LEU A 95 -6.28 -5.28 -12.85
CA LEU A 95 -5.17 -6.10 -12.38
C LEU A 95 -5.49 -7.59 -12.53
N SER A 96 -4.45 -8.43 -12.56
CA SER A 96 -4.61 -9.88 -12.69
C SER A 96 -5.37 -10.50 -11.51
N TYR A 97 -5.88 -11.71 -11.71
CA TYR A 97 -6.51 -12.48 -10.64
C TYR A 97 -5.55 -12.66 -9.43
N GLY A 98 -6.08 -12.47 -8.23
CA GLY A 98 -5.35 -12.48 -6.96
C GLY A 98 -4.69 -11.15 -6.61
N ALA A 99 -4.62 -10.20 -7.55
CA ALA A 99 -4.04 -8.89 -7.30
C ALA A 99 -4.93 -8.03 -6.39
N ARG A 100 -4.30 -7.09 -5.72
CA ARG A 100 -4.96 -6.11 -4.83
C ARG A 100 -4.29 -4.76 -4.93
N ILE A 101 -4.97 -3.73 -4.45
CA ILE A 101 -4.38 -2.42 -4.23
C ILE A 101 -4.07 -2.29 -2.73
N ASN A 102 -2.80 -2.12 -2.38
CA ASN A 102 -2.38 -1.99 -0.97
C ASN A 102 -2.31 -0.54 -0.49
N HIS A 103 -2.06 0.40 -1.39
CA HIS A 103 -1.94 1.82 -1.09
C HIS A 103 -2.30 2.67 -2.31
N LEU A 104 -2.74 3.89 -2.03
CA LEU A 104 -2.94 4.93 -3.02
C LEU A 104 -2.58 6.30 -2.43
N ASP A 105 -2.15 7.23 -3.27
CA ASP A 105 -1.97 8.63 -2.90
C ASP A 105 -2.59 9.51 -4.01
N VAL A 106 -3.05 10.69 -3.65
CA VAL A 106 -3.84 11.55 -4.55
C VAL A 106 -3.39 13.00 -4.48
N ASP A 107 -3.39 13.64 -5.63
CA ASP A 107 -3.28 15.08 -5.75
C ASP A 107 -4.13 15.59 -6.93
N ASN A 108 -4.01 16.88 -7.24
CA ASN A 108 -4.75 17.52 -8.33
C ASN A 108 -4.41 16.94 -9.72
N SER A 109 -3.31 16.19 -9.86
CA SER A 109 -2.90 15.61 -11.13
C SER A 109 -3.45 14.20 -11.35
N GLY A 110 -3.94 13.54 -10.30
CA GLY A 110 -4.56 12.22 -10.38
C GLY A 110 -4.34 11.35 -9.15
N ILE A 111 -4.70 10.08 -9.29
CA ILE A 111 -4.64 9.07 -8.24
C ILE A 111 -3.55 8.07 -8.61
N TYR A 112 -2.57 7.90 -7.71
CA TYR A 112 -1.41 7.03 -7.89
C TYR A 112 -1.60 5.78 -7.03
N ILE A 113 -1.35 4.61 -7.60
CA ILE A 113 -1.78 3.34 -7.02
C ILE A 113 -0.63 2.34 -6.99
N SER A 114 -0.39 1.72 -5.83
CA SER A 114 0.47 0.54 -5.72
C SER A 114 -0.30 -0.69 -6.20
N CYS A 115 0.23 -1.43 -7.17
CA CYS A 115 -0.33 -2.68 -7.66
C CYS A 115 0.38 -3.90 -7.04
N ASP A 116 -0.27 -4.57 -6.10
CA ASP A 116 0.20 -5.83 -5.53
C ASP A 116 -0.32 -7.00 -6.34
N ILE A 117 0.44 -7.32 -7.38
CA ILE A 117 0.16 -8.41 -8.31
C ILE A 117 0.55 -9.73 -7.66
N ARG A 118 -0.35 -10.71 -7.74
CA ARG A 118 -0.17 -12.05 -7.20
C ARG A 118 -0.36 -13.07 -8.31
N GLY A 119 0.31 -14.22 -8.16
CA GLY A 119 0.28 -15.30 -9.15
C GLY A 119 1.68 -15.83 -9.43
N VAL A 120 1.81 -16.62 -10.49
CA VAL A 120 3.09 -17.23 -10.91
C VAL A 120 4.07 -16.16 -11.42
N THR A 121 3.55 -15.16 -12.13
CA THR A 121 4.33 -14.02 -12.62
C THR A 121 3.76 -12.74 -12.04
N THR A 122 4.61 -12.01 -11.32
CA THR A 122 4.30 -10.78 -10.60
C THR A 122 5.27 -9.68 -11.02
N TYR A 123 4.85 -8.43 -10.86
CA TYR A 123 5.61 -7.27 -11.32
C TYR A 123 5.66 -6.19 -10.24
N PHE A 124 6.77 -5.46 -10.21
CA PHE A 124 6.84 -4.22 -9.44
C PHE A 124 6.14 -3.12 -10.24
N GLN A 125 4.82 -3.06 -10.09
CA GLN A 125 3.93 -2.22 -10.90
C GLN A 125 3.31 -1.08 -10.10
N VAL A 126 3.21 0.07 -10.74
CA VAL A 126 2.50 1.27 -10.27
C VAL A 126 1.64 1.81 -11.40
N MET A 127 0.51 2.42 -11.08
CA MET A 127 -0.33 3.07 -12.09
C MET A 127 -0.86 4.42 -11.62
N LYS A 128 -1.24 5.25 -12.59
CA LYS A 128 -1.95 6.50 -12.40
C LYS A 128 -3.29 6.44 -13.11
N VAL A 129 -4.33 6.90 -12.42
CA VAL A 129 -5.67 7.11 -12.98
C VAL A 129 -6.10 8.55 -12.77
N ASN A 130 -7.03 9.04 -13.58
CA ASN A 130 -7.61 10.37 -13.43
C ASN A 130 -8.71 10.38 -12.34
N SER A 131 -9.29 11.55 -12.07
CA SER A 131 -10.35 11.73 -11.06
C SER A 131 -11.65 10.95 -11.31
N ASP A 132 -11.84 10.46 -12.54
CA ASP A 132 -12.98 9.65 -12.99
C ASP A 132 -12.66 8.14 -12.95
N GLY A 133 -11.46 7.79 -12.50
CA GLY A 133 -10.96 6.42 -12.41
C GLY A 133 -10.52 5.84 -13.74
N ASN A 134 -10.28 6.65 -14.77
CA ASN A 134 -9.77 6.17 -16.07
C ASN A 134 -8.24 6.08 -16.05
N LEU A 135 -7.68 5.05 -16.69
CA LEU A 135 -6.23 4.85 -16.77
C LEU A 135 -5.55 6.02 -17.50
N VAL A 136 -4.52 6.59 -16.88
CA VAL A 136 -3.61 7.56 -17.53
C VAL A 136 -2.35 6.82 -18.00
N TRP A 137 -1.72 6.07 -17.10
CA TRP A 137 -0.59 5.21 -17.41
C TRP A 137 -0.46 4.09 -16.38
N ALA A 138 0.21 3.00 -16.77
CA ALA A 138 0.70 1.98 -15.86
C ALA A 138 2.16 1.64 -16.23
N LYS A 139 3.01 1.50 -15.22
CA LYS A 139 4.46 1.29 -15.38
C LYS A 139 4.91 0.07 -14.57
N ILE A 140 5.80 -0.71 -15.16
CA ILE A 140 6.48 -1.84 -14.54
C ILE A 140 7.97 -1.53 -14.47
N PHE A 141 8.59 -1.78 -13.32
CA PHE A 141 10.04 -1.85 -13.24
C PHE A 141 10.52 -3.21 -13.78
N PRO A 142 11.53 -3.26 -14.68
CA PRO A 142 12.03 -4.50 -15.23
C PRO A 142 12.52 -5.46 -14.15
N SER A 143 11.97 -6.66 -14.13
CA SER A 143 12.34 -7.70 -13.17
C SER A 143 12.24 -9.07 -13.80
N TYR A 144 12.88 -10.04 -13.17
CA TYR A 144 12.69 -11.45 -13.51
C TYR A 144 11.21 -11.85 -13.28
N ALA A 145 10.70 -12.74 -14.14
CA ALA A 145 9.35 -13.29 -14.00
C ALA A 145 9.30 -14.27 -12.82
N ASN A 146 8.73 -13.83 -11.69
CA ASN A 146 8.60 -14.63 -10.46
C ASN A 146 7.36 -14.22 -9.67
N ASP A 147 7.14 -14.80 -8.49
CA ASP A 147 6.02 -14.54 -7.59
C ASP A 147 6.41 -13.65 -6.37
N ARG A 148 7.49 -12.87 -6.51
CA ARG A 148 8.12 -12.08 -5.44
C ARG A 148 8.20 -10.58 -5.73
N ASN A 149 7.67 -10.09 -6.86
CA ASN A 149 7.64 -8.66 -7.17
C ASN A 149 6.28 -8.05 -6.80
N ASN A 150 6.26 -7.01 -5.97
CA ASN A 150 5.01 -6.32 -5.63
C ASN A 150 5.31 -4.92 -5.10
N THR A 151 4.36 -4.01 -5.32
CA THR A 151 4.36 -2.71 -4.67
C THR A 151 3.40 -2.72 -3.48
N HIS A 152 3.78 -2.00 -2.43
CA HIS A 152 3.00 -1.90 -1.20
C HIS A 152 2.61 -0.47 -0.88
N ILE A 153 3.44 0.49 -1.28
CA ILE A 153 3.29 1.91 -0.92
C ILE A 153 3.58 2.79 -2.12
N VAL A 154 2.81 3.86 -2.24
CA VAL A 154 3.02 4.96 -3.19
C VAL A 154 2.86 6.27 -2.44
N LYS A 155 3.79 7.21 -2.58
CA LYS A 155 3.76 8.47 -1.84
C LYS A 155 4.13 9.64 -2.73
N ILE A 156 3.30 10.67 -2.74
CA ILE A 156 3.55 11.91 -3.48
C ILE A 156 4.36 12.86 -2.59
N SER A 157 5.36 13.51 -3.19
CA SER A 157 6.05 14.66 -2.59
C SER A 157 6.51 15.63 -3.68
N GLY A 158 5.83 16.76 -3.76
CA GLY A 158 6.02 17.75 -4.83
C GLY A 158 5.78 17.12 -6.21
N ASP A 159 6.75 17.28 -7.11
CA ASP A 159 6.70 16.75 -8.48
C ASP A 159 7.13 15.28 -8.59
N ASN A 160 7.31 14.59 -7.45
CA ASN A 160 7.82 13.23 -7.42
C ASN A 160 6.82 12.27 -6.80
N LEU A 161 6.89 11.03 -7.26
CA LEU A 161 6.23 9.87 -6.70
C LEU A 161 7.29 8.91 -6.18
N PHE A 162 7.15 8.48 -4.93
CA PHE A 162 7.97 7.44 -4.31
C PHE A 162 7.17 6.15 -4.27
N VAL A 163 7.75 5.05 -4.72
CA VAL A 163 7.09 3.74 -4.74
C VAL A 163 7.96 2.74 -4.01
N GLY A 164 7.36 2.03 -3.06
CA GLY A 164 8.03 1.05 -2.23
C GLY A 164 7.38 -0.32 -2.32
N GLY A 165 8.20 -1.37 -2.21
CA GLY A 165 7.70 -2.73 -2.13
C GLY A 165 8.82 -3.76 -2.02
N ARG A 166 8.64 -4.88 -2.72
CA ARG A 166 9.60 -5.99 -2.81
C ARG A 166 9.88 -6.33 -4.27
N ILE A 167 11.13 -6.60 -4.60
CA ILE A 167 11.55 -7.05 -5.92
C ILE A 167 12.54 -8.21 -5.83
N ALA A 168 12.46 -9.15 -6.77
CA ALA A 168 13.40 -10.24 -6.93
C ALA A 168 14.11 -10.11 -8.28
N GLN A 169 15.44 -10.18 -8.25
CA GLN A 169 16.31 -9.94 -9.41
C GLN A 169 17.34 -11.07 -9.53
N ASP A 170 17.71 -11.44 -10.76
CA ASP A 170 18.59 -12.59 -11.02
C ASP A 170 20.00 -12.43 -10.41
N ASN A 171 20.48 -11.19 -10.34
CA ASN A 171 21.79 -10.84 -9.77
C ASN A 171 21.73 -10.47 -8.27
N LEU A 172 20.56 -10.55 -7.63
CA LEU A 172 20.34 -10.26 -6.21
C LEU A 172 19.57 -11.43 -5.54
N ASP A 173 18.73 -11.18 -4.51
CA ASP A 173 17.90 -12.22 -3.90
C ASP A 173 16.67 -12.52 -4.78
N LYS A 174 16.81 -13.50 -5.67
CA LYS A 174 15.69 -14.03 -6.46
C LYS A 174 14.74 -14.96 -5.69
N GLN A 175 15.14 -15.46 -4.52
CA GLN A 175 14.39 -16.46 -3.77
C GLN A 175 13.31 -15.82 -2.90
N ASN A 176 13.69 -14.80 -2.12
CA ASN A 176 12.79 -14.16 -1.17
C ASN A 176 12.39 -12.75 -1.62
N GLY A 177 13.30 -12.06 -2.31
CA GLY A 177 13.13 -10.69 -2.79
C GLY A 177 13.59 -9.65 -1.78
N ASP A 178 14.16 -8.58 -2.32
CA ASP A 178 14.73 -7.44 -1.60
C ASP A 178 13.77 -6.25 -1.55
N GLY A 179 13.96 -5.36 -0.59
CA GLY A 179 13.16 -4.15 -0.45
C GLY A 179 13.52 -3.18 -1.57
N MET A 180 12.53 -2.66 -2.29
CA MET A 180 12.80 -1.72 -3.39
C MET A 180 12.10 -0.39 -3.15
N LEU A 181 12.85 0.69 -3.34
CA LEU A 181 12.37 2.07 -3.40
C LEU A 181 12.69 2.66 -4.76
N MET A 182 11.72 3.35 -5.37
CA MET A 182 11.94 4.12 -6.58
C MET A 182 11.30 5.49 -6.51
N LYS A 183 11.90 6.45 -7.20
CA LYS A 183 11.40 7.80 -7.40
C LYS A 183 11.08 8.00 -8.87
N ILE A 184 9.83 8.37 -9.16
CA ILE A 184 9.31 8.69 -10.49
C ILE A 184 9.02 10.18 -10.55
N SER A 185 9.32 10.79 -11.70
CA SER A 185 8.87 12.13 -12.03
C SER A 185 7.39 12.12 -12.42
N LYS A 186 6.56 12.91 -11.75
CA LYS A 186 5.12 12.99 -12.04
C LYS A 186 4.79 13.77 -13.32
N SER A 187 5.75 14.55 -13.85
CA SER A 187 5.53 15.40 -15.03
C SER A 187 5.66 14.63 -16.35
N ASN A 188 6.43 13.55 -16.36
CA ASN A 188 6.73 12.76 -17.57
C ASN A 188 6.83 11.25 -17.31
N ASP A 189 6.44 10.81 -16.12
CA ASP A 189 6.32 9.40 -15.72
C ASP A 189 7.61 8.58 -15.84
N SER A 190 8.76 9.26 -15.83
CA SER A 190 10.08 8.64 -15.97
C SER A 190 10.68 8.26 -14.62
N LEU A 191 11.46 7.17 -14.60
CA LEU A 191 12.26 6.81 -13.44
C LEU A 191 13.38 7.84 -13.26
N LEU A 192 13.42 8.48 -12.09
CA LEU A 192 14.51 9.37 -11.71
C LEU A 192 15.65 8.58 -11.06
N TRP A 193 15.30 7.72 -10.11
CA TRP A 193 16.23 6.76 -9.50
C TRP A 193 15.48 5.62 -8.82
N HIS A 194 16.21 4.55 -8.54
CA HIS A 194 15.78 3.46 -7.66
C HIS A 194 16.94 3.00 -6.78
N GLY A 195 16.59 2.34 -5.69
CA GLY A 195 17.50 1.62 -4.82
C GLY A 195 16.86 0.33 -4.35
N ILE A 196 17.67 -0.72 -4.27
CA ILE A 196 17.29 -2.02 -3.73
C ILE A 196 18.07 -2.23 -2.44
N TYR A 197 17.36 -2.44 -1.33
CA TYR A 197 17.92 -2.74 -0.03
C TYR A 197 18.25 -4.23 0.04
N PHE A 198 19.50 -4.55 -0.28
CA PHE A 198 20.00 -5.90 -0.51
C PHE A 198 20.78 -6.41 0.70
N THR A 199 20.45 -7.62 1.18
CA THR A 199 21.11 -8.22 2.35
C THR A 199 22.06 -9.37 2.02
N GLY A 200 22.04 -9.87 0.79
CA GLY A 200 22.92 -10.96 0.33
C GLY A 200 22.17 -12.09 -0.36
N ILE A 201 22.93 -13.08 -0.82
CA ILE A 201 22.43 -14.29 -1.48
C ILE A 201 22.80 -15.54 -0.69
N GLY A 202 22.01 -16.62 -0.86
CA GLY A 202 22.24 -17.92 -0.24
C GLY A 202 21.46 -18.11 1.07
N LEU A 203 21.49 -19.35 1.59
CA LEU A 203 20.69 -19.77 2.73
C LEU A 203 20.93 -18.93 3.99
N GLU A 204 22.15 -18.46 4.21
CA GLU A 204 22.49 -17.69 5.42
C GLU A 204 22.13 -16.20 5.32
N LYS A 205 22.09 -15.63 4.10
CA LYS A 205 22.07 -14.16 3.90
C LYS A 205 20.81 -13.60 3.24
N ALA A 206 20.09 -14.44 2.49
CA ALA A 206 18.93 -14.03 1.73
C ALA A 206 17.75 -13.79 2.67
N ALA A 207 17.21 -12.58 2.77
CA ALA A 207 16.07 -12.30 3.65
C ALA A 207 15.00 -11.52 2.89
N GLU A 208 13.74 -11.87 3.12
CA GLU A 208 12.64 -11.19 2.46
C GLU A 208 12.51 -9.78 3.03
N HIS A 209 12.72 -8.75 2.22
CA HIS A 209 12.51 -7.37 2.61
C HIS A 209 11.35 -6.75 1.85
N ARG A 210 10.45 -6.08 2.58
CA ARG A 210 9.29 -5.38 2.02
C ARG A 210 9.28 -3.96 2.55
N ILE A 211 9.36 -2.97 1.67
CA ILE A 211 9.01 -1.60 2.07
C ILE A 211 7.49 -1.52 2.20
N LYS A 212 7.00 -1.08 3.36
CA LYS A 212 5.56 -1.06 3.69
C LYS A 212 5.01 0.34 3.84
N GLU A 213 5.84 1.30 4.22
CA GLU A 213 5.41 2.69 4.45
C GLU A 213 6.54 3.66 4.10
N ILE A 214 6.15 4.86 3.65
CA ILE A 214 7.07 5.94 3.30
C ILE A 214 6.52 7.26 3.85
N ALA A 215 7.32 7.92 4.68
CA ALA A 215 7.08 9.31 5.10
C ALA A 215 8.19 10.22 4.59
N ILE A 216 7.82 11.43 4.15
CA ILE A 216 8.76 12.40 3.59
C ILE A 216 8.68 13.66 4.45
N ILE A 217 9.81 14.05 5.04
CA ILE A 217 9.89 15.19 5.97
C ILE A 217 11.14 16.00 5.63
N GLY A 218 10.93 17.16 5.02
CA GLY A 218 12.02 17.99 4.49
C GLY A 218 12.81 17.23 3.42
N GLU A 219 14.14 17.20 3.56
CA GLU A 219 15.07 16.50 2.65
C GLU A 219 15.23 15.00 2.96
N HIS A 220 14.33 14.41 3.76
CA HIS A 220 14.48 13.02 4.21
C HIS A 220 13.28 12.16 3.84
N VAL A 221 13.58 10.93 3.43
CA VAL A 221 12.64 9.82 3.29
C VAL A 221 12.84 8.88 4.47
N TYR A 222 11.76 8.62 5.20
CA TYR A 222 11.66 7.62 6.23
C TYR A 222 10.92 6.41 5.64
N ILE A 223 11.54 5.24 5.77
CA ILE A 223 11.06 4.00 5.17
C ILE A 223 10.79 3.05 6.32
N ALA A 224 9.54 2.66 6.50
CA ALA A 224 9.23 1.54 7.37
C ALA A 224 8.99 0.29 6.52
N GLY A 225 9.49 -0.83 6.98
CA GLY A 225 9.36 -2.08 6.26
C GLY A 225 9.29 -3.28 7.17
N GLN A 226 9.11 -4.41 6.52
CA GLN A 226 9.01 -5.72 7.12
C GLN A 226 10.13 -6.60 6.57
N VAL A 227 10.76 -7.36 7.45
CA VAL A 227 11.76 -8.37 7.09
C VAL A 227 11.34 -9.75 7.59
N TYR A 228 11.59 -10.78 6.79
CA TYR A 228 11.48 -12.18 7.18
C TYR A 228 12.77 -12.93 6.83
N GLY A 229 13.47 -13.36 7.89
CA GLY A 229 14.70 -14.16 7.76
C GLY A 229 14.41 -15.63 7.45
N GLY A 230 13.30 -16.19 7.92
CA GLY A 230 13.08 -17.64 7.88
C GLY A 230 13.78 -18.38 9.01
N ILE A 231 13.82 -19.71 8.92
CA ILE A 231 14.13 -20.63 10.04
C ILE A 231 15.62 -20.64 10.43
N GLU A 232 16.51 -20.11 9.59
CA GLU A 232 17.96 -20.20 9.80
C GLU A 232 18.68 -18.84 9.73
N LYS A 233 17.96 -17.72 9.56
CA LYS A 233 18.57 -16.43 9.16
C LYS A 233 18.33 -15.33 10.18
N HIS A 234 18.85 -15.53 11.39
CA HIS A 234 18.48 -14.71 12.54
C HIS A 234 19.30 -13.43 12.73
N GLU A 235 20.34 -13.20 11.90
CA GLU A 235 21.27 -12.07 12.06
C GLU A 235 21.21 -11.04 10.93
N HIS A 236 20.42 -11.26 9.88
CA HIS A 236 20.46 -10.46 8.64
C HIS A 236 19.24 -9.54 8.49
N PHE A 237 19.18 -8.49 9.30
CA PHE A 237 18.18 -7.41 9.21
C PHE A 237 18.69 -6.16 8.50
N PHE A 238 19.99 -6.10 8.25
CA PHE A 238 20.66 -4.97 7.64
C PHE A 238 21.15 -5.33 6.24
N GLY A 239 21.11 -4.34 5.36
CA GLY A 239 21.50 -4.45 3.98
C GLY A 239 22.22 -3.20 3.50
N THR A 240 22.63 -3.25 2.25
CA THR A 240 23.17 -2.09 1.54
C THR A 240 22.23 -1.70 0.42
N TRP A 241 22.18 -0.40 0.13
CA TRP A 241 21.43 0.10 -1.02
C TRP A 241 22.27 -0.11 -2.28
N VAL A 242 21.75 -0.94 -3.18
CA VAL A 242 22.34 -1.16 -4.51
C VAL A 242 21.45 -0.55 -5.58
N LYS A 243 22.08 -0.13 -6.68
CA LYS A 243 21.40 0.33 -7.88
C LYS A 243 21.63 -0.71 -8.98
N LEU A 244 20.62 -0.90 -9.83
CA LEU A 244 20.77 -1.67 -11.07
C LEU A 244 21.07 -0.73 -12.23
N ASP A 245 21.93 -1.17 -13.14
CA ASP A 245 22.22 -0.44 -14.37
C ASP A 245 21.05 -0.56 -15.36
N ASN A 246 20.91 0.45 -16.23
CA ASN A 246 20.00 0.45 -17.39
C ASN A 246 18.54 0.05 -17.08
N SER A 247 17.98 0.55 -15.99
CA SER A 247 16.60 0.23 -15.58
C SER A 247 15.62 1.32 -16.02
N GLU A 248 15.02 1.17 -17.19
CA GLU A 248 13.92 2.05 -17.63
C GLU A 248 12.56 1.42 -17.32
N LEU A 249 11.57 2.24 -16.97
CA LEU A 249 10.22 1.75 -16.75
C LEU A 249 9.56 1.33 -18.05
N GLN A 250 8.93 0.16 -18.02
CA GLN A 250 8.16 -0.38 -19.15
C GLN A 250 6.68 -0.03 -18.99
N ASN A 251 5.99 0.18 -20.10
CA ASN A 251 4.53 0.35 -20.07
C ASN A 251 3.84 -0.97 -19.75
N ALA A 252 2.81 -0.92 -18.91
CA ALA A 252 1.95 -2.05 -18.62
C ALA A 252 0.59 -1.88 -19.30
N SER A 253 0.08 -2.94 -19.90
CA SER A 253 -1.27 -2.98 -20.45
C SER A 253 -2.27 -3.30 -19.33
N VAL A 254 -3.09 -2.32 -18.96
CA VAL A 254 -4.14 -2.45 -17.94
C VAL A 254 -5.45 -1.97 -18.55
N SER A 255 -6.56 -2.67 -18.27
CA SER A 255 -7.90 -2.28 -18.73
C SER A 255 -8.83 -2.10 -17.54
N ILE A 256 -9.15 -0.84 -17.23
CA ILE A 256 -10.03 -0.48 -16.13
C ILE A 256 -11.48 -0.46 -16.62
N THR A 257 -12.37 -1.09 -15.86
CA THR A 257 -13.80 -1.15 -16.18
C THR A 257 -14.66 -0.69 -15.01
N SER A 258 -15.84 -0.15 -15.29
CA SER A 258 -16.81 0.22 -14.24
C SER A 258 -17.46 -1.03 -13.63
N ILE A 259 -17.66 -0.99 -12.31
CA ILE A 259 -18.49 -1.96 -11.59
C ILE A 259 -19.80 -1.25 -11.26
N THR A 260 -20.89 -1.66 -11.91
CA THR A 260 -22.21 -1.02 -11.78
C THR A 260 -23.11 -1.68 -10.74
N THR A 261 -22.66 -2.80 -10.17
CA THR A 261 -23.40 -3.58 -9.16
C THR A 261 -23.03 -3.21 -7.72
N ALA A 262 -22.19 -2.19 -7.53
CA ALA A 262 -21.74 -1.79 -6.21
C ALA A 262 -22.89 -1.16 -5.42
N GLU A 263 -23.00 -1.53 -4.14
CA GLU A 263 -24.00 -0.98 -3.22
C GLU A 263 -23.30 -0.18 -2.14
N TYR A 264 -23.87 0.97 -1.81
CA TYR A 264 -23.37 1.87 -0.78
C TYR A 264 -24.47 2.19 0.22
N GLU A 265 -24.18 1.97 1.49
CA GLU A 265 -25.14 2.09 2.58
C GLU A 265 -24.55 2.93 3.70
N ILE A 266 -25.19 4.06 4.03
CA ILE A 266 -24.85 4.82 5.24
C ILE A 266 -25.41 4.07 6.44
N ILE A 267 -24.57 3.84 7.45
CA ILE A 267 -24.99 3.17 8.68
C ILE A 267 -25.13 4.20 9.79
N THR A 268 -26.29 4.21 10.44
CA THR A 268 -26.55 5.04 11.61
C THR A 268 -26.28 4.29 12.91
N GLY A 269 -25.80 4.99 13.93
CA GLY A 269 -25.50 4.42 15.24
C GLY A 269 -24.08 3.84 15.31
N GLY A 270 -23.82 2.99 16.31
CA GLY A 270 -22.48 2.52 16.63
C GLY A 270 -21.76 3.43 17.61
N GLU A 271 -20.71 2.89 18.22
CA GLU A 271 -19.88 3.61 19.19
C GLU A 271 -18.42 3.19 19.00
N VAL A 272 -17.51 4.13 19.22
CA VAL A 272 -16.09 3.81 19.36
C VAL A 272 -15.89 3.38 20.80
N ARG A 273 -15.49 2.13 20.99
CA ARG A 273 -15.05 1.64 22.30
C ARG A 273 -13.54 1.55 22.29
N ASP A 274 -12.93 1.98 23.40
CA ASP A 274 -11.55 1.61 23.66
C ASP A 274 -11.43 0.09 23.69
N GLY A 275 -10.37 -0.44 23.09
CA GLY A 275 -10.11 -1.87 23.20
C GLY A 275 -9.84 -2.20 24.66
N GLU A 276 -10.70 -3.00 25.30
CA GLU A 276 -10.50 -3.49 26.68
C GLU A 276 -9.32 -4.46 26.84
N GLY A 277 -8.43 -4.54 25.85
CA GLY A 277 -7.18 -5.28 25.94
C GLY A 277 -6.09 -4.39 26.54
N THR A 278 -5.38 -4.87 27.55
CA THR A 278 -4.03 -4.38 27.84
C THR A 278 -3.20 -4.55 26.59
N PHE A 279 -2.92 -3.45 25.88
CA PHE A 279 -1.91 -3.44 24.84
C PHE A 279 -0.58 -3.67 25.55
N SER A 280 -0.15 -4.93 25.64
CA SER A 280 1.20 -5.22 26.08
C SER A 280 2.12 -4.68 25.00
N ALA A 281 2.64 -3.47 25.19
CA ALA A 281 3.70 -2.90 24.36
C ALA A 281 5.01 -3.73 24.44
N SER A 282 4.99 -4.91 25.07
CA SER A 282 6.14 -5.76 25.36
C SER A 282 6.77 -6.44 24.14
N THR A 283 6.25 -6.27 22.92
CA THR A 283 6.85 -6.86 21.71
C THR A 283 7.09 -5.87 20.58
N GLY A 284 6.71 -4.60 20.77
CA GLY A 284 6.84 -3.54 19.77
C GLY A 284 7.90 -2.51 20.12
N ILE A 285 9.02 -2.92 20.75
CA ILE A 285 10.17 -2.02 20.83
C ILE A 285 10.68 -1.89 19.39
N LEU A 286 10.76 -0.66 18.88
CA LEU A 286 11.64 -0.33 17.75
C LEU A 286 13.08 -0.59 18.23
N GLN A 287 13.44 -1.87 18.27
CA GLN A 287 14.75 -2.29 18.70
C GLN A 287 15.69 -1.98 17.55
N ASN A 288 16.78 -1.30 17.85
CA ASN A 288 17.84 -1.15 16.88
C ASN A 288 18.23 -2.55 16.40
N ALA A 289 18.29 -2.76 15.08
CA ALA A 289 18.60 -4.06 14.50
C ALA A 289 19.93 -4.64 15.04
N THR A 290 20.84 -3.78 15.52
CA THR A 290 22.12 -4.16 16.12
C THR A 290 22.04 -4.63 17.58
N GLU A 291 20.92 -4.41 18.27
CA GLU A 291 20.77 -4.65 19.72
C GLU A 291 19.91 -5.89 20.03
N LYS A 292 19.58 -6.69 19.01
CA LYS A 292 18.64 -7.80 19.15
C LYS A 292 19.34 -9.11 19.54
N THR A 293 18.79 -9.76 20.57
CA THR A 293 19.14 -11.13 20.96
C THR A 293 18.47 -12.14 20.02
N ILE A 294 19.25 -13.14 19.57
CA ILE A 294 18.84 -14.15 18.59
C ILE A 294 17.64 -14.97 19.11
N SER A 295 16.59 -15.09 18.28
CA SER A 295 15.42 -15.97 18.48
C SER A 295 15.54 -17.15 17.53
N THR A 296 15.30 -18.39 18.00
CA THR A 296 15.37 -19.60 17.17
C THR A 296 14.11 -19.86 16.35
N THR A 297 13.08 -19.02 16.46
CA THR A 297 11.85 -19.13 15.68
C THR A 297 11.89 -18.18 14.47
N PRO A 298 11.42 -18.62 13.29
CA PRO A 298 11.24 -17.72 12.16
C PRO A 298 10.24 -16.63 12.55
N ASP A 299 10.72 -15.40 12.58
CA ASP A 299 9.96 -14.25 13.03
C ASP A 299 9.93 -13.17 11.95
N TRP A 300 8.84 -12.39 11.96
CA TRP A 300 8.69 -11.19 11.17
C TRP A 300 9.14 -10.00 11.98
N TYR A 301 9.93 -9.13 11.39
CA TYR A 301 10.44 -7.94 12.07
C TYR A 301 10.14 -6.68 11.29
N ALA A 302 10.09 -5.56 11.99
CA ALA A 302 9.98 -4.24 11.39
C ALA A 302 11.36 -3.59 11.33
N PHE A 303 11.58 -2.75 10.32
CA PHE A 303 12.74 -1.87 10.24
C PHE A 303 12.31 -0.45 9.91
N LEU A 304 13.12 0.53 10.33
CA LEU A 304 12.98 1.94 9.98
C LEU A 304 14.31 2.46 9.45
N ILE A 305 14.30 3.01 8.23
CA ILE A 305 15.47 3.58 7.57
C ILE A 305 15.21 5.04 7.26
N LYS A 306 16.22 5.90 7.43
CA LYS A 306 16.21 7.30 7.04
C LYS A 306 17.21 7.51 5.90
N ILE A 307 16.76 8.08 4.79
CA ILE A 307 17.58 8.42 3.63
C ILE A 307 17.47 9.92 3.36
N LYS A 308 18.59 10.57 3.03
CA LYS A 308 18.59 11.95 2.54
C LYS A 308 18.39 11.94 1.02
N ILE A 309 17.47 12.77 0.51
CA ILE A 309 17.07 12.83 -0.92
C ILE A 309 17.24 14.20 -1.55
#